data_AF-X1FNR4-F1
#
_entry.id   AF-X1FNR4-F1
#
_cell.length_a   1.000
_cell.length_b   1.000
_cell.length_c   1.000
_cell.angle_alpha   90.00
_cell.angle_beta   90.00
_cell.angle_gamma   90.00
#
_symmetry.space_group_name_H-M   'P 1'
#
loop_
_entity.id
_entity.type
_entity.pdbx_description
1 polymer ?
#
loop_
_entity_poly.entity_id
_entity_poly.type
_entity_poly.pdbx_seq_one_letter_code
_entity_poly.pdbx_strand_id
1 'polypeptide(L)'
;TKGRSIESYLRHLLNAESYWYNMIKDDSYEIFSKGVGFDDLVNSFKQHESTIFALIENAEDDDFNLRTPEWDGENYQKLKRRGTLAWKIYRTSLHAIHHFGQIAHIRFSLKNPPTEEIDGQSDPWGYIMDKLVFLTHSDE
;
A
#
# COMPACT_ATOMS: atom_id res chain seq x y z
N THR A 1 13.00 -4.23 21.57
CA THR A 1 12.18 -4.74 20.45
C THR A 1 12.60 -4.03 19.18
N LYS A 2 12.99 -4.75 18.12
CA LYS A 2 13.43 -4.13 16.85
C LYS A 2 12.20 -3.70 16.04
N GLY A 3 11.55 -2.60 16.45
CA GLY A 3 10.49 -1.98 15.67
C GLY A 3 11.02 -1.56 14.30
N ARG A 4 10.22 -1.75 13.25
CA ARG A 4 10.53 -1.21 11.92
C ARG A 4 10.29 0.30 11.93
N SER A 5 11.12 1.06 11.22
CA SER A 5 10.89 2.48 10.98
C SER A 5 9.71 2.70 10.02
N ILE A 6 9.13 3.91 10.03
CA ILE A 6 8.10 4.32 9.06
C ILE A 6 8.61 4.12 7.62
N GLU A 7 9.85 4.51 7.34
CA GLU A 7 10.52 4.27 6.05
C GLU A 7 10.56 2.78 5.67
N SER A 8 10.85 1.90 6.63
CA SER A 8 10.88 0.45 6.40
C SER A 8 9.48 -0.10 6.08
N TYR A 9 8.42 0.43 6.70
CA TYR A 9 7.05 0.08 6.34
C TYR A 9 6.67 0.60 4.96
N LEU A 10 6.97 1.86 4.64
CA LEU A 10 6.66 2.44 3.34
C LEU A 10 7.36 1.69 2.20
N ARG A 11 8.65 1.37 2.38
CA ARG A 11 9.40 0.52 1.42
C ARG A 11 8.77 -0.86 1.26
N HIS A 12 8.35 -1.48 2.36
CA HIS A 12 7.72 -2.80 2.31
C HIS A 12 6.40 -2.78 1.54
N LEU A 13 5.57 -1.76 1.80
CA LEU A 13 4.31 -1.53 1.11
C LEU A 13 4.55 -1.38 -0.39
N LEU A 14 5.41 -0.43 -0.79
CA LEU A 14 5.71 -0.18 -2.21
C LEU A 14 6.22 -1.43 -2.93
N ASN A 15 7.17 -2.16 -2.36
CA ASN A 15 7.70 -3.37 -3.00
C ASN A 15 6.65 -4.48 -3.13
N ALA A 16 5.76 -4.63 -2.14
CA ALA A 16 4.70 -5.63 -2.20
C ALA A 16 3.64 -5.27 -3.24
N GLU A 17 3.29 -3.98 -3.35
CA GLU A 17 2.35 -3.49 -4.35
C GLU A 17 2.95 -3.58 -5.76
N SER A 18 4.19 -3.11 -5.97
CA SER A 18 4.94 -3.27 -7.22
C SER A 18 4.91 -4.72 -7.72
N TYR A 19 5.14 -5.67 -6.80
CA TYR A 19 5.12 -7.10 -7.12
C TYR A 19 3.78 -7.52 -7.73
N TRP A 20 2.66 -7.12 -7.14
CA TRP A 20 1.35 -7.49 -7.65
C TRP A 20 1.00 -6.77 -8.96
N TYR A 21 1.34 -5.50 -9.09
CA TYR A 21 1.00 -4.72 -10.29
C TYR A 21 1.90 -5.05 -11.50
N ASN A 22 3.17 -5.41 -11.30
CA ASN A 22 4.02 -5.99 -12.36
C ASN A 22 3.44 -7.30 -12.94
N MET A 23 2.52 -7.96 -12.23
CA MET A 23 1.76 -9.11 -12.77
C MET A 23 0.58 -8.71 -13.67
N ILE A 24 0.37 -7.44 -14.03
CA ILE A 24 -0.68 -7.00 -14.97
C ILE A 24 -0.10 -6.82 -16.37
N LYS A 25 0.81 -5.85 -16.53
CA LYS A 25 1.60 -5.57 -17.74
C LYS A 25 3.01 -5.13 -17.28
N ASP A 26 3.99 -5.30 -18.17
CA ASP A 26 5.44 -5.11 -18.02
C ASP A 26 5.97 -4.33 -16.81
N ASP A 27 7.16 -4.77 -16.36
CA ASP A 27 8.04 -4.35 -15.25
C ASP A 27 8.23 -2.84 -15.03
N SER A 28 7.14 -2.09 -14.93
CA SER A 28 7.10 -0.64 -14.81
C SER A 28 7.19 -0.18 -13.36
N TYR A 29 6.92 -1.08 -12.41
CA TYR A 29 7.00 -0.77 -11.00
C TYR A 29 8.36 -1.12 -10.42
N GLU A 30 9.02 -0.11 -9.88
CA GLU A 30 10.34 -0.22 -9.26
C GLU A 30 10.31 -1.05 -7.98
N ILE A 31 11.40 -1.78 -7.72
CA ILE A 31 11.64 -2.48 -6.46
C ILE A 31 12.75 -1.74 -5.70
N PHE A 32 12.40 -1.20 -4.55
CA PHE A 32 13.25 -0.32 -3.75
C PHE A 32 14.16 -1.11 -2.81
N SER A 33 15.45 -0.79 -2.83
CA SER A 33 16.44 -1.32 -1.89
C SER A 33 16.46 -0.53 -0.56
N LYS A 34 17.19 -1.03 0.44
CA LYS A 34 17.36 -0.34 1.73
C LYS A 34 18.10 1.00 1.66
N GLY A 35 18.78 1.30 0.54
CA GLY A 35 19.52 2.55 0.36
C GLY A 35 18.66 3.72 -0.13
N VAL A 36 17.41 3.47 -0.52
CA VAL A 36 16.48 4.50 -1.01
C VAL A 36 15.95 5.31 0.17
N GLY A 37 16.04 6.64 0.06
CA GLY A 37 15.64 7.58 1.10
C GLY A 37 14.13 7.72 1.25
N PHE A 38 13.69 8.26 2.38
CA PHE A 38 12.27 8.41 2.69
C PHE A 38 11.50 9.26 1.66
N ASP A 39 12.06 10.40 1.24
CA ASP A 39 11.40 11.31 0.28
C ASP A 39 11.19 10.66 -1.09
N ASP A 40 12.16 9.85 -1.54
CA ASP A 40 12.06 9.08 -2.78
C ASP A 40 10.92 8.05 -2.70
N LEU A 41 10.77 7.39 -1.54
CA LEU A 41 9.68 6.45 -1.31
C LEU A 41 8.32 7.17 -1.32
N VAL A 42 8.22 8.36 -0.70
CA VAL A 42 6.98 9.16 -0.71
C VAL A 42 6.61 9.59 -2.13
N ASN A 43 7.60 10.05 -2.92
CA ASN A 43 7.36 10.40 -4.33
C ASN A 43 6.93 9.18 -5.14
N SER A 44 7.56 8.03 -4.92
CA SER A 44 7.21 6.77 -5.58
C SER A 44 5.81 6.29 -5.20
N PHE A 45 5.37 6.52 -3.98
CA PHE A 45 4.01 6.22 -3.54
C PHE A 45 2.97 7.02 -4.32
N LYS A 46 3.17 8.33 -4.50
CA LYS A 46 2.28 9.19 -5.30
C LYS A 46 2.24 8.75 -6.78
N GLN A 47 3.38 8.34 -7.31
CA GLN A 47 3.46 7.79 -8.68
C GLN A 47 2.70 6.46 -8.78
N HIS A 48 2.87 5.56 -7.82
CA HIS A 48 2.13 4.30 -7.74
C HIS A 48 0.62 4.53 -7.78
N GLU A 49 0.13 5.42 -6.93
CA GLU A 49 -1.29 5.78 -6.85
C GLU A 49 -1.80 6.29 -8.22
N SER A 50 -1.05 7.19 -8.86
CA SER A 50 -1.39 7.69 -10.19
C SER A 50 -1.45 6.58 -11.25
N THR A 51 -0.50 5.64 -11.25
CA THR A 51 -0.48 4.52 -12.19
C THR A 51 -1.66 3.57 -11.94
N ILE A 52 -2.02 3.32 -10.68
CA ILE A 52 -3.18 2.48 -10.34
C ILE A 52 -4.48 3.13 -10.84
N PHE A 53 -4.64 4.45 -10.68
CA PHE A 53 -5.78 5.16 -11.24
C PHE A 53 -5.85 5.03 -12.76
N ALA A 54 -4.72 5.21 -13.45
CA ALA A 54 -4.67 5.02 -14.90
C ALA A 54 -5.04 3.58 -15.31
N LEU A 55 -4.64 2.56 -14.54
CA LEU A 55 -5.04 1.17 -14.79
C LEU A 55 -6.55 0.99 -14.64
N ILE A 56 -7.17 1.60 -13.63
CA ILE A 56 -8.61 1.55 -13.39
C ILE A 56 -9.38 2.24 -14.50
N GLU A 57 -8.95 3.42 -14.93
CA GLU A 57 -9.61 4.21 -15.99
C GLU A 57 -9.60 3.51 -17.35
N ASN A 58 -8.60 2.66 -17.61
CA ASN A 58 -8.43 1.95 -18.87
C ASN A 58 -8.81 0.46 -18.79
N ALA A 59 -9.42 0.02 -17.68
CA ALA A 59 -9.79 -1.37 -17.46
C ALA A 59 -11.07 -1.76 -18.22
N GLU A 60 -11.12 -3.00 -18.69
CA GLU A 60 -12.34 -3.58 -19.27
C GLU A 60 -13.21 -4.19 -18.14
N ASP A 61 -14.50 -4.42 -18.39
CA ASP A 61 -15.41 -5.00 -17.38
C ASP A 61 -14.89 -6.33 -16.80
N ASP A 62 -14.24 -7.14 -17.63
CA ASP A 62 -13.65 -8.41 -17.21
C ASP A 62 -12.46 -8.25 -16.24
N ASP A 63 -11.77 -7.11 -16.25
CA ASP A 63 -10.71 -6.81 -15.27
C ASP A 63 -11.28 -6.59 -13.86
N PHE A 64 -12.56 -6.24 -13.76
CA PHE A 64 -13.28 -6.06 -12.50
C PHE A 64 -13.94 -7.33 -11.96
N ASN A 65 -13.95 -8.42 -12.73
CA ASN A 65 -14.40 -9.73 -12.25
C ASN A 65 -13.41 -10.28 -11.21
N LEU A 66 -13.76 -10.19 -9.93
CA LEU A 66 -12.87 -10.56 -8.82
C LEU A 66 -12.39 -12.01 -8.92
N ARG A 67 -11.08 -12.18 -9.14
CA ARG A 67 -10.47 -13.51 -9.30
C ARG A 67 -9.05 -13.53 -8.77
N THR A 68 -8.79 -14.45 -7.86
CA THR A 68 -7.46 -14.65 -7.25
C THR A 68 -6.47 -15.26 -8.26
N PRO A 69 -5.16 -15.05 -8.07
CA PRO A 69 -4.14 -15.77 -8.82
C PRO A 69 -4.18 -17.26 -8.46
N GLU A 70 -3.93 -18.12 -9.45
CA GLU A 70 -3.77 -19.56 -9.27
C GLU A 70 -2.30 -19.94 -9.44
N TRP A 71 -1.81 -20.78 -8.53
CA TRP A 71 -0.44 -21.30 -8.52
C TRP A 71 -0.46 -22.83 -8.65
N ASP A 72 0.51 -23.39 -9.37
CA ASP A 72 0.75 -24.83 -9.54
C ASP A 72 2.19 -25.21 -9.13
N GLY A 73 2.48 -26.51 -9.16
CA GLY A 73 3.78 -27.09 -8.78
C GLY A 73 3.96 -27.33 -7.28
N GLU A 74 5.01 -28.07 -6.92
CA GLU A 74 5.39 -28.24 -5.51
C GLU A 74 5.69 -26.88 -4.88
N ASN A 75 5.16 -26.63 -3.69
CA ASN A 75 5.30 -25.36 -2.95
C ASN A 75 4.75 -24.11 -3.68
N TYR A 76 3.79 -24.26 -4.60
CA TYR A 76 3.13 -23.12 -5.28
C TYR A 76 4.09 -22.20 -6.06
N GLN A 77 5.17 -22.75 -6.60
CA GLN A 77 6.23 -21.95 -7.23
C GLN A 77 5.90 -21.46 -8.64
N LYS A 78 4.90 -22.04 -9.31
CA LYS A 78 4.59 -21.74 -10.70
C LYS A 78 3.26 -21.02 -10.81
N LEU A 79 3.24 -19.90 -11.52
CA LEU A 79 2.04 -19.11 -11.71
C LEU A 79 1.22 -19.70 -12.87
N LYS A 80 0.08 -20.30 -12.55
CA LYS A 80 -0.83 -20.89 -13.53
C LYS A 80 -1.75 -19.83 -14.15
N ARG A 81 -2.26 -18.91 -13.33
CA ARG A 81 -3.15 -17.83 -13.78
C ARG A 81 -2.97 -16.58 -12.94
N ARG A 82 -2.90 -15.41 -13.58
CA ARG A 82 -2.85 -14.11 -12.93
C ARG A 82 -4.22 -13.78 -12.30
N GLY A 83 -4.19 -13.15 -11.13
CA GLY A 83 -5.39 -12.53 -10.55
C GLY A 83 -5.85 -11.34 -11.41
N THR A 84 -7.12 -10.97 -11.31
CA THR A 84 -7.67 -9.81 -12.04
C THR A 84 -7.23 -8.48 -11.40
N LEU A 85 -7.49 -7.36 -12.08
CA LEU A 85 -7.22 -6.03 -11.55
C LEU A 85 -8.00 -5.80 -10.25
N ALA A 86 -9.29 -6.16 -10.22
CA ALA A 86 -10.10 -6.07 -8.99
C ALA A 86 -9.47 -6.80 -7.81
N TRP A 87 -8.91 -8.00 -8.03
CA TRP A 87 -8.24 -8.73 -6.95
C TRP A 87 -6.98 -8.03 -6.46
N LYS A 88 -6.19 -7.46 -7.37
CA LYS A 88 -4.96 -6.73 -7.02
C LYS A 88 -5.27 -5.46 -6.25
N ILE A 89 -6.25 -4.67 -6.70
CA ILE A 89 -6.73 -3.49 -5.97
C ILE A 89 -7.18 -3.90 -4.57
N TYR A 90 -8.09 -4.87 -4.45
CA TYR A 90 -8.57 -5.35 -3.16
C TYR A 90 -7.43 -5.78 -2.22
N ARG A 91 -6.50 -6.60 -2.73
CA ARG A 91 -5.38 -7.10 -1.93
C ARG A 91 -4.42 -5.98 -1.49
N THR A 92 -4.08 -5.06 -2.39
CA THR A 92 -3.16 -3.97 -2.09
C THR A 92 -3.80 -2.94 -1.16
N SER A 93 -5.07 -2.59 -1.35
CA SER A 93 -5.79 -1.72 -0.41
C SER A 93 -5.83 -2.28 1.02
N LEU A 94 -6.12 -3.59 1.19
CA LEU A 94 -6.09 -4.21 2.53
C LEU A 94 -4.68 -4.20 3.15
N HIS A 95 -3.66 -4.42 2.32
CA HIS A 95 -2.26 -4.41 2.76
C HIS A 95 -1.81 -3.01 3.16
N ALA A 96 -2.21 -1.98 2.40
CA ALA A 96 -1.97 -0.58 2.69
C ALA A 96 -2.64 -0.17 4.01
N ILE A 97 -3.93 -0.45 4.20
CA ILE A 97 -4.66 -0.16 5.44
C ILE A 97 -3.94 -0.77 6.65
N HIS A 98 -3.51 -2.03 6.55
CA HIS A 98 -2.79 -2.69 7.64
C HIS A 98 -1.49 -1.96 8.03
N HIS A 99 -0.66 -1.58 7.06
CA HIS A 99 0.63 -0.94 7.34
C HIS A 99 0.51 0.53 7.68
N PHE A 100 -0.42 1.27 7.07
CA PHE A 100 -0.67 2.64 7.49
C PHE A 100 -1.24 2.72 8.90
N GLY A 101 -2.00 1.71 9.36
CA GLY A 101 -2.43 1.63 10.76
C GLY A 101 -1.23 1.49 11.70
N GLN A 102 -0.26 0.64 11.35
CA GLN A 102 1.00 0.52 12.10
C GLN A 102 1.80 1.83 12.11
N ILE A 103 1.87 2.52 10.97
CA ILE A 103 2.54 3.83 10.86
C ILE A 103 1.84 4.87 11.74
N ALA A 104 0.51 4.93 11.73
CA ALA A 104 -0.26 5.84 12.57
C ALA A 104 0.03 5.61 14.05
N HIS A 105 -0.03 4.35 14.53
CA HIS A 105 0.35 4.03 15.92
C HIS A 105 1.78 4.45 16.28
N ILE A 106 2.74 4.29 15.35
CA ILE A 106 4.11 4.75 15.58
C ILE A 106 4.14 6.28 15.71
N ARG A 107 3.44 7.01 14.84
CA ARG A 107 3.35 8.48 14.89
C ARG A 107 2.77 8.97 16.20
N PHE A 108 1.70 8.33 16.69
CA PHE A 108 1.10 8.64 18.00
C PHE A 108 2.03 8.32 19.19
N SER A 109 3.00 7.43 19.00
CA SER A 109 4.02 7.12 20.01
C SER A 109 5.24 8.06 19.98
N LEU A 110 5.30 9.02 19.04
CA LEU A 110 6.38 10.00 18.95
C LEU A 110 6.15 11.16 19.93
N LYS A 111 7.22 11.94 20.19
CA LYS A 111 7.15 13.11 21.10
C LYS A 111 6.14 14.16 20.66
N ASN A 112 5.90 14.28 19.36
CA ASN A 112 4.94 15.19 18.75
C ASN A 112 3.94 14.36 17.94
N PRO A 113 2.93 13.77 18.59
CA PRO A 113 1.92 12.99 17.89
C PRO A 113 1.08 13.89 16.96
N PRO A 114 0.40 13.31 15.96
CA PRO A 114 -0.54 14.05 15.13
C PRO A 114 -1.66 14.67 15.98
N THR A 115 -2.24 15.80 15.54
CA THR A 115 -3.39 16.47 16.19
C THR A 115 -4.66 16.29 15.36
N GLU A 116 -5.84 16.55 15.93
CA GLU A 116 -7.10 16.39 15.18
C GLU A 116 -7.27 17.38 14.01
N GLU A 117 -6.46 18.44 13.96
CA GLU A 117 -6.51 19.54 12.99
C GLU A 117 -5.77 19.26 11.67
N ILE A 118 -5.36 18.02 11.41
CA ILE A 118 -4.65 17.67 10.17
C ILE A 118 -5.55 17.97 8.96
N ASP A 119 -5.00 18.71 8.00
CA ASP A 119 -5.66 18.98 6.72
C ASP A 119 -5.67 17.72 5.84
N GLY A 120 -6.86 17.16 5.64
CA GLY A 120 -7.07 15.98 4.79
C GLY A 120 -6.88 16.20 3.29
N GLN A 121 -6.70 17.44 2.81
CA GLN A 121 -6.48 17.70 1.38
C GLN A 121 -5.06 17.39 0.93
N SER A 122 -4.06 17.65 1.77
CA SER A 122 -2.64 17.53 1.40
C SER A 122 -2.07 16.13 1.62
N ASP A 123 -2.60 15.38 2.60
CA ASP A 123 -2.23 14.00 2.92
C ASP A 123 -3.49 13.19 3.34
N PRO A 124 -4.29 12.71 2.37
CA PRO A 124 -5.53 12.01 2.67
C PRO A 124 -5.30 10.71 3.44
N TRP A 125 -4.23 9.97 3.13
CA TRP A 125 -3.89 8.71 3.78
C TRP A 125 -3.43 8.92 5.22
N GLY A 126 -2.53 9.86 5.47
CA GLY A 126 -2.12 10.23 6.83
C GLY A 126 -3.31 10.70 7.67
N TYR A 127 -4.17 11.55 7.10
CA TYR A 127 -5.38 12.04 7.75
C TYR A 127 -6.36 10.93 8.15
N ILE A 128 -6.75 10.08 7.19
CA ILE A 128 -7.73 9.00 7.44
C ILE A 128 -7.23 8.08 8.54
N MET A 129 -5.96 7.70 8.48
CA MET A 129 -5.40 6.70 9.39
C MET A 129 -5.19 7.29 10.79
N ASP A 130 -4.77 8.55 10.90
CA ASP A 130 -4.72 9.24 12.19
C ASP A 130 -6.12 9.39 12.81
N LYS A 131 -7.15 9.69 12.02
CA LYS A 131 -8.55 9.74 12.49
C LYS A 131 -9.04 8.40 13.01
N LEU A 132 -8.70 7.28 12.36
CA LEU A 132 -9.03 5.95 12.87
C LEU A 132 -8.34 5.67 14.22
N VAL A 133 -7.10 6.13 14.40
CA VAL A 133 -6.42 6.01 15.70
C VAL A 133 -7.09 6.90 16.75
N PHE A 134 -7.46 8.15 16.43
CA PHE A 134 -8.20 9.00 17.36
C PHE A 134 -9.51 8.36 17.83
N LEU A 135 -10.32 7.85 16.90
CA LEU A 135 -11.60 7.19 17.21
C LEU A 135 -11.45 5.95 18.11
N THR A 136 -10.31 5.26 18.05
CA THR A 136 -10.05 4.08 18.87
C THR A 136 -9.46 4.41 20.24
N HIS A 137 -8.96 5.64 20.44
CA HIS A 137 -8.43 6.11 21.73
C HIS A 137 -9.40 7.04 22.48
N SER A 138 -10.46 7.55 21.82
CA SER A 138 -11.48 8.41 22.45
C SER A 138 -12.51 7.66 23.30
N ASP A 139 -12.49 6.33 23.27
CA ASP A 139 -13.39 5.46 24.02
C ASP A 139 -12.77 4.92 25.35
N GLU A 140 -11.58 5.40 25.73
CA GLU A 140 -10.93 5.16 27.04
C GLU A 140 -10.96 6.40 27.95
#